data_AF-Q8RAF8-F1
#
_entry.id   AF-Q8RAF8-F1
#
_cell.length_a   1.000
_cell.length_b   1.000
_cell.length_c   1.000
_cell.angle_alpha   90.00
_cell.angle_beta   90.00
_cell.angle_gamma   90.00
#
_symmetry.space_group_name_H-M   'P 1'
#
loop_
_entity.id
_entity.type
_entity.pdbx_description
1 polymer ?
#
loop_
_entity_poly.entity_id
_entity_poly.type
_entity_poly.pdbx_seq_one_letter_code
_entity_poly.pdbx_strand_id
1 'polypeptide(L)'
;MEWFVKALNKDERGFTLIELIVVIAILGILAAIAVPRVTTSLKTAKENADMANLKILQNAIERYYVEHEGKYPQSLDELAPNYIDKVPKTQDGKDFKYDPSTGKVTLP
;
A
#
# COMPACT_ATOMS: atom_id res chain seq x y z
N MET A 1 -19.99 -50.68 37.38
CA MET A 1 -19.76 -49.33 36.80
C MET A 1 -18.60 -49.36 35.81
N GLU A 2 -18.55 -50.33 34.88
CA GLU A 2 -17.42 -50.49 33.94
C GLU A 2 -17.77 -50.14 32.48
N TRP A 3 -19.05 -49.91 32.18
CA TRP A 3 -19.49 -49.59 30.82
C TRP A 3 -19.22 -48.13 30.41
N PHE A 4 -19.08 -47.23 31.37
CA PHE A 4 -18.81 -45.81 31.12
C PHE A 4 -17.37 -45.54 30.65
N VAL A 5 -16.40 -46.36 31.07
CA VAL A 5 -14.98 -46.16 30.69
C VAL A 5 -14.71 -46.64 29.26
N LYS A 6 -15.52 -47.55 28.73
CA LYS A 6 -15.34 -48.14 27.39
C LYS A 6 -15.67 -47.19 26.23
N ALA A 7 -16.36 -46.08 26.50
CA ALA A 7 -16.79 -45.11 25.48
C ALA A 7 -15.73 -44.04 25.13
N LEU A 8 -14.61 -43.98 25.88
CA LEU A 8 -13.55 -42.99 25.66
C LEU A 8 -12.41 -43.48 24.77
N ASN A 9 -12.42 -44.76 24.35
CA ASN A 9 -11.41 -45.30 23.45
C ASN A 9 -11.97 -45.45 22.03
N LYS A 10 -12.56 -44.38 21.52
CA LYS A 10 -12.98 -44.26 20.13
C LYS A 10 -11.74 -43.89 19.33
N ASP A 11 -11.30 -44.77 18.43
CA ASP A 11 -10.14 -44.60 17.56
C ASP A 11 -9.96 -43.14 17.10
N GLU A 12 -9.09 -42.39 17.79
CA GLU A 12 -8.61 -41.10 17.33
C GLU A 12 -7.69 -41.38 16.14
N ARG A 13 -8.27 -41.48 14.95
CA ARG A 13 -7.51 -41.58 13.70
C ARG A 13 -6.73 -40.28 13.53
N GLY A 14 -5.47 -40.29 13.95
CA GLY A 14 -4.54 -39.19 13.74
C GLY A 14 -4.35 -38.90 12.25
N PHE A 15 -4.12 -37.62 11.93
CA PHE A 15 -3.77 -37.16 10.59
C PHE A 15 -2.52 -37.92 10.09
N THR A 16 -2.55 -38.39 8.85
CA THR A 16 -1.36 -39.04 8.28
C THR A 16 -0.33 -38.00 7.85
N LEU A 17 0.96 -38.34 7.94
CA LEU A 17 2.03 -37.44 7.44
C LEU A 17 1.87 -37.15 5.94
N ILE A 18 1.36 -38.11 5.17
CA ILE A 18 1.14 -37.95 3.73
C ILE A 18 0.05 -36.92 3.42
N GLU A 19 -1.04 -36.88 4.20
CA GLU A 19 -2.09 -35.86 4.03
C GLU A 19 -1.55 -34.46 4.28
N LEU A 20 -0.70 -34.27 5.31
CA LEU A 20 -0.09 -32.97 5.57
C LEU A 20 0.87 -32.56 4.45
N ILE A 21 1.66 -33.50 3.91
CA ILE A 21 2.60 -33.24 2.80
C ILE A 21 1.87 -32.79 1.53
N VAL A 22 0.75 -33.44 1.18
CA VAL A 22 -0.03 -33.06 0.00
C VAL A 22 -0.65 -31.67 0.17
N VAL A 23 -1.14 -31.34 1.38
CA VAL A 23 -1.71 -30.01 1.67
C VAL A 23 -0.66 -28.91 1.52
N ILE A 24 0.52 -29.06 2.13
CA ILE A 24 1.57 -28.04 2.00
C ILE A 24 2.12 -27.95 0.57
N ALA A 25 2.12 -29.05 -0.19
CA ALA A 25 2.50 -29.03 -1.59
C ALA A 25 1.52 -28.18 -2.43
N ILE A 26 0.21 -28.36 -2.24
CA ILE A 26 -0.81 -27.54 -2.91
C ILE A 26 -0.73 -26.08 -2.45
N LEU A 27 -0.57 -25.82 -1.15
CA LEU A 27 -0.38 -24.46 -0.62
C LEU A 27 0.87 -23.79 -1.20
N GLY A 28 1.96 -24.53 -1.39
CA GLY A 28 3.19 -24.04 -2.01
C GLY A 28 2.98 -23.61 -3.47
N ILE A 29 2.25 -24.40 -4.26
CA ILE A 29 1.91 -24.06 -5.65
C ILE A 29 1.04 -22.80 -5.70
N LEU A 30 0.02 -22.72 -4.84
CA LEU A 30 -0.86 -21.55 -4.78
C LEU A 30 -0.09 -20.29 -4.35
N ALA A 31 0.77 -20.41 -3.33
CA ALA A 31 1.60 -19.30 -2.85
C ALA A 31 2.57 -18.81 -3.93
N ALA A 32 3.19 -19.71 -4.69
CA ALA A 32 4.12 -19.36 -5.76
C ALA A 32 3.47 -18.49 -6.85
N ILE A 33 2.18 -18.69 -7.14
CA ILE A 33 1.43 -17.87 -8.10
C ILE A 33 0.86 -16.60 -7.45
N ALA A 34 0.35 -16.71 -6.22
CA ALA A 34 -0.34 -15.62 -5.54
C ALA A 34 0.60 -14.48 -5.13
N VAL A 35 1.78 -14.81 -4.59
CA VAL A 35 2.74 -13.82 -4.08
C VAL A 35 3.19 -12.80 -5.14
N PRO A 36 3.73 -13.18 -6.32
CA PRO A 36 4.17 -12.21 -7.31
C PRO A 36 3.03 -11.35 -7.88
N ARG A 37 1.81 -11.91 -7.93
CA ARG A 37 0.61 -11.18 -8.37
C ARG A 37 0.25 -10.07 -7.40
N VAL A 38 0.26 -10.37 -6.09
CA VAL A 38 -0.05 -9.37 -5.05
C VAL A 38 1.03 -8.30 -4.98
N THR A 39 2.32 -8.67 -5.00
CA THR A 39 3.41 -7.69 -4.94
C THR A 39 3.37 -6.70 -6.11
N THR A 40 3.10 -7.19 -7.32
CA THR A 40 2.94 -6.35 -8.51
C THR A 40 1.73 -5.42 -8.37
N SER A 41 0.59 -5.94 -7.92
CA SER A 41 -0.62 -5.13 -7.71
C SER A 41 -0.40 -4.03 -6.67
N LEU A 42 0.31 -4.33 -5.58
CA LEU A 42 0.67 -3.35 -4.56
C LEU A 42 1.60 -2.28 -5.12
N LYS A 43 2.62 -2.65 -5.90
CA LYS A 43 3.53 -1.70 -6.56
C LYS A 43 2.77 -0.74 -7.48
N THR A 44 1.89 -1.25 -8.34
CA THR A 44 1.07 -0.41 -9.23
C THR A 44 0.10 0.47 -8.45
N ALA A 45 -0.52 -0.05 -7.38
CA ALA A 45 -1.37 0.77 -6.51
C ALA A 45 -0.59 1.90 -5.85
N LYS A 46 0.65 1.64 -5.41
CA LYS A 46 1.54 2.66 -4.86
C LYS A 46 1.88 3.75 -5.88
N GLU A 47 2.33 3.35 -7.07
CA GLU A 47 2.64 4.26 -8.17
C GLU A 47 1.43 5.13 -8.55
N ASN A 48 0.25 4.53 -8.63
CA ASN A 48 -0.99 5.25 -8.92
C ASN A 48 -1.37 6.27 -7.83
N ALA A 49 -1.21 5.89 -6.56
CA ALA A 49 -1.45 6.80 -5.44
C ALA A 49 -0.47 7.98 -5.45
N ASP A 50 0.81 7.72 -5.74
CA ASP A 50 1.84 8.76 -5.82
C ASP A 50 1.60 9.70 -7.00
N MET A 51 1.19 9.18 -8.16
CA MET A 51 0.76 10.00 -9.29
C MET A 51 -0.47 10.84 -8.99
N ALA A 52 -1.44 10.30 -8.24
CA ALA A 52 -2.63 11.05 -7.83
C ALA A 52 -2.25 12.19 -6.87
N ASN A 53 -1.40 11.92 -5.89
CA ASN A 53 -0.88 12.92 -4.96
C ASN A 53 -0.08 14.01 -5.68
N LEU A 54 0.74 13.66 -6.68
CA LEU A 54 1.45 14.63 -7.51
C LEU A 54 0.48 15.59 -8.22
N LYS A 55 -0.59 15.06 -8.82
CA LYS A 55 -1.62 15.90 -9.47
C LYS A 55 -2.33 16.82 -8.47
N ILE A 56 -2.62 16.34 -7.28
CA ILE A 56 -3.23 17.16 -6.21
C ILE A 56 -2.30 18.31 -5.84
N LEU A 57 -1.01 18.04 -5.65
CA LEU A 57 0.00 19.07 -5.37
C LEU A 57 0.15 20.07 -6.51
N GLN A 58 0.21 19.59 -7.76
CA GLN A 58 0.30 20.46 -8.94
C GLN A 58 -0.90 21.40 -9.03
N ASN A 59 -2.12 20.88 -8.83
CA ASN A 59 -3.33 21.70 -8.82
C ASN A 59 -3.32 22.73 -7.68
N ALA A 60 -2.80 22.36 -6.50
CA ALA A 60 -2.66 23.29 -5.38
C ALA A 60 -1.68 24.44 -5.70
N ILE A 61 -0.55 24.13 -6.35
CA ILE A 61 0.44 25.12 -6.81
C ILE A 61 -0.16 26.05 -7.87
N GLU A 62 -0.91 25.50 -8.82
CA GLU A 62 -1.58 26.30 -9.85
C GLU A 62 -2.61 27.26 -9.24
N ARG A 63 -3.37 26.80 -8.24
CA ARG A 63 -4.29 27.67 -7.48
C ARG A 63 -3.53 28.78 -6.74
N TYR A 64 -2.43 28.45 -6.07
CA TYR A 64 -1.57 29.43 -5.41
C TYR A 64 -1.05 30.48 -6.41
N TYR A 65 -0.58 30.03 -7.57
CA TYR A 65 -0.02 30.88 -8.62
C TYR A 65 -1.03 31.91 -9.14
N VAL A 66 -2.29 31.50 -9.34
CA VAL A 66 -3.37 32.39 -9.79
C VAL A 66 -3.69 33.45 -8.73
N GLU A 67 -3.65 33.10 -7.45
CA GLU A 67 -4.00 34.00 -6.35
C GLU A 67 -2.84 34.95 -5.96
N HIS A 68 -1.59 34.54 -6.17
CA HIS A 68 -0.39 35.32 -5.81
C HIS A 68 0.24 36.04 -7.00
N GLU A 69 -0.58 36.53 -7.93
CA GLU A 69 -0.15 37.36 -9.06
C GLU A 69 0.94 36.70 -9.93
N GLY A 70 0.86 35.39 -10.14
CA GLY A 70 1.82 34.64 -10.95
C GLY A 70 3.13 34.29 -10.23
N LYS A 71 3.12 34.24 -8.90
CA LYS A 71 4.25 33.76 -8.10
C LYS A 71 4.00 32.33 -7.64
N TYR A 72 4.99 31.47 -7.85
CA TYR A 72 5.00 30.13 -7.27
C TYR A 72 5.32 30.18 -5.77
N PRO A 73 4.81 29.23 -4.97
CA PRO A 73 5.18 29.13 -3.57
C PRO A 73 6.68 28.83 -3.43
N GLN A 74 7.33 29.26 -2.36
CA GLN A 74 8.76 28.95 -2.15
C GLN A 74 8.96 27.52 -1.63
N SER A 75 7.92 26.95 -1.01
CA SER A 75 7.92 25.60 -0.46
C SER A 75 6.53 24.94 -0.58
N LEU A 76 6.47 23.61 -0.58
CA LEU A 76 5.19 22.89 -0.56
C LEU A 76 4.41 23.13 0.75
N ASP A 77 5.11 23.47 1.83
CA ASP A 77 4.50 23.75 3.13
C ASP A 77 3.61 25.00 3.11
N GLU A 78 3.89 25.98 2.23
CA GLU A 78 3.06 27.18 2.04
C GLU A 78 1.68 26.88 1.43
N LEU A 79 1.52 25.70 0.82
CA LEU A 79 0.22 25.28 0.27
C LEU A 79 -0.77 24.89 1.37
N ALA A 80 -0.28 24.50 2.55
CA ALA A 80 -1.12 24.10 3.66
C ALA A 80 -1.33 25.25 4.65
N PRO A 81 -2.54 25.41 5.24
CA PRO A 81 -3.76 24.62 5.00
C PRO A 81 -4.64 25.18 3.85
N ASN A 82 -4.28 26.32 3.26
CA ASN A 82 -5.21 27.10 2.42
C ASN A 82 -5.53 26.44 1.05
N TYR A 83 -4.60 25.66 0.50
CA TYR A 83 -4.74 25.02 -0.80
C TYR A 83 -4.82 23.49 -0.70
N ILE A 84 -4.26 22.91 0.36
CA ILE A 84 -4.28 21.49 0.68
C ILE A 84 -4.29 21.28 2.20
N ASP A 85 -5.02 20.27 2.69
CA ASP A 85 -5.11 20.00 4.13
C ASP A 85 -3.74 19.65 4.76
N LYS A 86 -2.93 18.87 4.03
CA LYS A 86 -1.57 18.47 4.41
C LYS A 86 -0.80 18.07 3.18
N VAL A 87 0.50 18.39 3.14
CA VAL A 87 1.41 17.91 2.07
C VAL A 87 1.49 16.37 2.14
N PRO A 88 1.02 15.65 1.10
CA PRO A 88 1.11 14.20 1.05
C PRO A 88 2.56 13.76 0.88
N LYS A 89 2.88 12.58 1.41
CA LYS A 89 4.15 11.88 1.14
C LYS A 89 3.90 10.77 0.13
N THR A 90 4.97 10.26 -0.48
CA THR A 90 4.85 9.07 -1.33
C THR A 90 4.47 7.85 -0.49
N GLN A 91 3.98 6.78 -1.13
CA GLN A 91 3.67 5.51 -0.46
C GLN A 91 4.91 4.81 0.12
N ASP A 92 6.11 5.26 -0.25
CA ASP A 92 7.38 4.82 0.34
C ASP A 92 7.90 5.80 1.43
N GLY A 93 7.08 6.79 1.81
CA GLY A 93 7.37 7.73 2.90
C GLY A 93 8.35 8.84 2.54
N LYS A 94 8.69 9.00 1.26
CA LYS A 94 9.58 10.07 0.77
C LYS A 94 8.78 11.34 0.48
N ASP A 95 9.44 12.48 0.59
CA ASP A 95 8.85 13.76 0.22
C ASP A 95 8.93 13.97 -1.30
N PHE A 96 7.94 14.67 -1.86
CA PHE A 96 7.95 15.06 -3.26
C PHE A 96 9.02 16.12 -3.51
N LYS A 97 9.68 16.06 -4.66
CA LYS A 97 10.61 17.09 -5.09
C LYS A 97 9.82 18.24 -5.69
N TYR A 98 10.15 19.46 -5.27
CA TYR A 98 9.53 20.68 -5.74
C TYR A 98 10.59 21.65 -6.24
N ASP A 99 10.36 22.24 -7.41
CA ASP A 99 11.17 23.32 -7.96
C ASP A 99 10.39 24.64 -7.91
N PRO A 100 10.76 25.57 -7.01
CA PRO A 100 10.10 26.87 -6.87
C PRO A 100 10.23 27.78 -8.11
N SER A 101 11.24 27.54 -8.96
CA SER A 101 11.46 28.38 -10.15
C SER A 101 10.51 28.00 -11.29
N THR A 102 10.11 26.72 -11.35
CA THR A 102 9.27 26.19 -12.42
C THR A 102 7.86 25.82 -11.96
N GLY A 103 7.60 25.81 -10.65
CA GLY A 103 6.33 25.38 -10.09
C GLY A 103 6.06 23.88 -10.24
N LYS A 104 7.08 23.09 -10.58
CA LYS A 104 6.93 21.68 -10.94
C LYS A 104 7.17 20.77 -9.74
N VAL A 105 6.26 19.81 -9.56
CA VAL A 105 6.41 18.72 -8.58
C VAL A 105 6.80 17.43 -9.29
N THR A 106 7.80 16.72 -8.75
CA THR A 106 8.27 15.44 -9.27
C THR A 106 8.36 14.38 -8.17
N LEU A 107 8.27 13.12 -8.61
CA LEU A 107 8.56 11.99 -7.74
C LEU A 107 10.05 12.02 -7.31
N PRO A 108 10.36 11.52 -6.11
CA PRO A 108 11.73 11.48 -5.58
C PRO A 108 12.70 10.70 -6.44
#